data_AF-A0A3D3W6L0-F1
#
_entry.id   AF-A0A3D3W6L0-F1
#
_cell.length_a   1.000
_cell.length_b   1.000
_cell.length_c   1.000
_cell.angle_alpha   90.00
_cell.angle_beta   90.00
_cell.angle_gamma   90.00
#
_symmetry.space_group_name_H-M   'P 1'
#
loop_
_entity.id
_entity.type
_entity.pdbx_description
1 polymer ?
#
loop_
_entity_poly.entity_id
_entity_poly.type
_entity_poly.pdbx_seq_one_letter_code
_entity_poly.pdbx_strand_id
1 'polypeptide(L)'
;MIRRGGRRSAVVRRSGFILLLVLVVTALLSFAVYSFSHVMVLEATAASEGLQQVRRRRLAESAIELAGVVIRQGSAGRVAPQIDLSFDDGQQARLLLLQSLSAAGAEPRAGLVNESSRLNLRTLPLQLSRRQQSRNRLLALPGMTPPLADAVLDWMDEDNDPSEFGAEAAWYLSQTPPRLPRNGFFQDLHELLQVRGMSPELLYGEDQNANGILDPEENDGSASLPADNRDGVLQTGLYALLTLVSAESSGVNRAGSIQLNDSDLVGLFDRIQNRFGSEAALFVVAGRMNGINWLDDLRPDEGEDMETRRLERLEQAEARLNAQLGLDKTVRGGDSSTSRAGLRLSGRGVFRFRSLVDLFGGEVRATVAGEDRLLRSPWPADPATISRMLPEFEQVF
;
A
#
# COMPACT_ATOMS: atom_id res chain seq x y z
N MET A 1 5.35 50.63 113.39
CA MET A 1 6.81 50.78 113.33
C MET A 1 7.27 50.63 111.88
N ILE A 2 7.63 51.74 111.23
CA ILE A 2 8.53 51.96 110.07
C ILE A 2 8.76 50.83 109.01
N ARG A 3 8.54 51.20 107.72
CA ARG A 3 9.09 50.63 106.44
C ARG A 3 8.59 49.23 106.00
N ARG A 4 8.62 48.87 104.70
CA ARG A 4 9.12 49.55 103.48
C ARG A 4 8.27 49.13 102.26
N GLY A 5 8.03 50.03 101.32
CA GLY A 5 7.38 49.68 100.05
C GLY A 5 8.30 48.87 99.12
N GLY A 6 7.74 47.87 98.45
CA GLY A 6 8.39 47.14 97.36
C GLY A 6 7.52 47.16 96.11
N ARG A 7 7.88 48.01 95.13
CA ARG A 7 7.28 47.96 93.79
C ARG A 7 7.66 46.61 93.16
N ARG A 8 6.69 45.70 93.03
CA ARG A 8 6.84 44.50 92.20
C ARG A 8 6.72 44.90 90.73
N SER A 9 7.86 45.12 90.07
CA SER A 9 7.89 45.25 88.61
C SER A 9 7.44 43.93 87.99
N ALA A 10 6.27 43.92 87.35
CA ALA A 10 5.78 42.75 86.63
C ALA A 10 6.63 42.54 85.37
N VAL A 11 7.55 41.57 85.41
CA VAL A 11 8.32 41.15 84.24
C VAL A 11 7.37 40.41 83.30
N VAL A 12 6.93 41.09 82.24
CA VAL A 12 6.11 40.50 81.19
C VAL A 12 6.93 39.47 80.42
N ARG A 13 6.73 38.19 80.71
CA ARG A 13 7.27 37.08 79.90
C ARG A 13 6.55 37.03 78.55
N ARG A 14 7.11 37.69 77.54
CA ARG A 14 6.75 37.54 76.11
C ARG A 14 7.97 37.03 75.32
N SER A 15 8.11 35.71 75.23
CA SER A 15 9.20 35.09 74.44
C SER A 15 8.90 33.71 73.84
N GLY A 16 7.69 33.15 73.98
CA GLY A 16 7.29 31.88 73.33
C GLY A 16 6.68 32.04 71.92
N PHE A 17 5.86 33.08 71.72
CA PHE A 17 5.08 33.26 70.50
C PHE A 17 5.93 33.64 69.27
N ILE A 18 7.04 34.34 69.47
CA ILE A 18 7.93 34.78 68.38
C ILE A 18 8.54 33.57 67.65
N LEU A 19 8.92 32.52 68.37
CA LEU A 19 9.47 31.30 67.78
C LEU A 19 8.44 30.59 66.88
N LEU A 20 7.18 30.51 67.32
CA LEU A 20 6.08 29.92 66.55
C LEU A 20 5.81 30.75 65.28
N LEU A 21 5.76 32.07 65.39
CA LEU A 21 5.59 32.96 64.24
C LEU A 21 6.74 32.82 63.24
N VAL A 22 7.99 32.80 63.71
CA VAL A 22 9.17 32.57 62.85
C VAL A 22 9.08 31.21 62.16
N LEU A 23 8.73 30.14 62.89
CA LEU A 23 8.61 28.79 62.33
C LEU A 23 7.51 28.70 61.26
N VAL A 24 6.35 29.34 61.46
CA VAL A 24 5.29 29.41 60.45
C VAL A 24 5.74 30.20 59.23
N VAL A 25 6.41 31.35 59.42
CA VAL A 25 6.95 32.16 58.31
C VAL A 25 8.03 31.39 57.53
N THR A 26 8.94 30.69 58.20
CA THR A 26 9.96 29.87 57.51
C THR A 26 9.35 28.65 56.84
N ALA A 27 8.32 28.01 57.40
CA ALA A 27 7.61 26.91 56.75
C ALA A 27 6.89 27.37 55.46
N LEU A 28 6.19 28.51 55.51
CA LEU A 28 5.54 29.10 54.34
C LEU A 28 6.55 29.54 53.28
N LEU A 29 7.68 30.16 53.68
CA LEU A 29 8.75 30.54 52.77
C LEU A 29 9.40 29.30 52.12
N SER A 30 9.71 28.27 52.90
CA SER A 30 10.25 27.00 52.39
C SER A 30 9.28 26.31 51.42
N PHE A 31 7.98 26.32 51.70
CA PHE A 31 6.96 25.78 50.80
C PHE A 31 6.86 26.59 49.50
N ALA A 32 6.91 27.93 49.58
CA ALA A 32 6.92 28.79 48.40
C ALA A 32 8.17 28.57 47.52
N VAL A 33 9.35 28.45 48.13
CA VAL A 33 10.60 28.13 47.43
C VAL A 33 10.52 26.73 46.80
N TYR A 34 10.07 25.72 47.54
CA TYR A 34 9.90 24.36 47.03
C TYR A 34 8.93 24.30 45.84
N SER A 35 7.76 24.93 45.96
CA SER A 35 6.75 25.01 44.90
C SER A 35 7.30 25.71 43.65
N PHE A 36 7.99 26.85 43.83
CA PHE A 36 8.64 27.55 42.73
C PHE A 36 9.72 26.70 42.05
N SER A 37 10.62 26.07 42.82
CA SER A 37 11.65 25.17 42.27
C SER A 37 11.04 23.99 41.51
N HIS A 38 9.96 23.40 42.02
CA HIS A 38 9.28 22.29 41.34
C HIS A 38 8.67 22.72 40.01
N VAL A 39 7.99 23.89 39.97
CA VAL A 39 7.46 24.46 38.73
C VAL A 39 8.59 24.78 37.74
N MET A 40 9.68 25.40 38.18
CA MET A 40 10.81 25.72 37.31
C MET A 40 11.52 24.49 36.73
N VAL A 41 11.61 23.38 37.47
CA VAL A 41 12.13 22.11 36.92
C VAL A 41 11.18 21.54 35.88
N LEU A 42 9.86 21.51 36.14
CA LEU A 42 8.87 21.05 35.18
C LEU A 42 8.91 21.89 33.88
N GLU A 43 8.88 23.22 33.99
CA GLU A 43 8.97 24.14 32.85
C GLU A 43 10.28 23.95 32.06
N ALA A 44 11.41 23.78 32.74
CA ALA A 44 12.68 23.51 32.07
C ALA A 44 12.66 22.18 31.30
N THR A 45 12.09 21.12 31.88
CA THR A 45 11.96 19.82 31.19
C THR A 45 10.97 19.88 30.01
N ALA A 46 9.84 20.56 30.17
CA ALA A 46 8.85 20.74 29.12
C ALA A 46 9.42 21.57 27.95
N ALA A 47 10.17 22.64 28.26
CA ALA A 47 10.88 23.42 27.26
C ALA A 47 11.95 22.59 26.51
N SER A 48 12.71 21.74 27.21
CA SER A 48 13.70 20.87 26.56
C SER A 48 13.06 19.81 25.66
N GLU A 49 11.98 19.16 26.11
CA GLU A 49 11.26 18.19 25.27
C GLU A 49 10.56 18.85 24.08
N GLY A 50 9.98 20.04 24.25
CA GLY A 50 9.42 20.82 23.15
C GLY A 50 10.46 21.18 22.08
N LEU A 51 11.65 21.62 22.50
CA LEU A 51 12.78 21.87 21.59
C LEU A 51 13.23 20.58 20.89
N GLN A 52 13.30 19.45 21.60
CA GLN A 52 13.65 18.15 21.02
C GLN A 52 12.59 17.65 20.03
N GLN A 53 11.30 17.83 20.31
CA GLN A 53 10.21 17.47 19.41
C GLN A 53 10.28 18.27 18.09
N VAL A 54 10.52 19.58 18.17
CA VAL A 54 10.72 20.42 16.97
C VAL A 54 11.98 19.98 16.21
N ARG A 55 13.10 19.72 16.90
CA ARG A 55 14.34 19.23 16.29
C ARG A 55 14.13 17.90 15.58
N ARG A 56 13.53 16.89 16.23
CA ARG A 56 13.20 15.58 15.65
C ARG A 56 12.31 15.72 14.41
N ARG A 57 11.28 16.58 14.45
CA ARG A 57 10.40 16.84 13.31
C ARG A 57 11.16 17.45 12.12
N ARG A 58 11.98 18.48 12.34
CA ARG A 58 12.79 19.10 11.27
C ARG A 58 13.82 18.14 10.69
N LEU A 59 14.38 17.24 11.51
CA LEU A 59 15.28 16.20 11.06
C LEU A 59 14.57 15.14 10.20
N ALA A 60 13.35 14.73 10.56
CA ALA A 60 12.52 13.84 9.74
C ALA A 60 12.14 14.48 8.39
N GLU A 61 11.69 15.74 8.40
CA GLU A 61 11.41 16.52 7.18
C GLU A 61 12.67 16.61 6.28
N SER A 62 13.86 16.84 6.87
CA SER A 62 15.13 16.87 6.14
C SER A 62 15.56 15.50 5.60
N ALA A 63 15.25 14.41 6.31
CA ALA A 63 15.55 13.04 5.88
C ALA A 63 14.77 12.67 4.60
N ILE A 64 13.50 13.10 4.50
CA ILE A 64 12.65 12.87 3.33
C ILE A 64 13.23 13.58 2.09
N GLU A 65 13.64 14.85 2.22
CA GLU A 65 14.26 15.60 1.12
C GLU A 65 15.58 14.98 0.66
N LEU A 66 16.43 14.56 1.61
CA LEU A 66 17.70 13.90 1.31
C LEU A 66 17.48 12.53 0.65
N ALA A 67 16.51 11.74 1.11
CA ALA A 67 16.10 10.50 0.43
C ALA A 67 15.64 10.78 -1.01
N GLY A 68 14.84 11.83 -1.22
CA GLY A 68 14.44 12.29 -2.55
C GLY A 68 15.62 12.63 -3.46
N VAL A 69 16.69 13.24 -2.94
CA VAL A 69 17.93 13.49 -3.68
C VAL A 69 18.64 12.18 -4.05
N VAL A 70 18.81 11.26 -3.09
CA VAL A 70 19.48 9.96 -3.30
C VAL A 70 18.73 9.13 -4.36
N ILE A 71 17.40 9.09 -4.30
CA ILE A 71 16.55 8.41 -5.30
C ILE A 71 16.75 9.04 -6.69
N ARG A 72 16.72 10.38 -6.80
CA ARG A 72 16.91 11.10 -8.07
C ARG A 72 18.30 10.89 -8.69
N GLN A 73 19.33 10.63 -7.88
CA GLN A 73 20.70 10.39 -8.34
C GLN A 73 20.93 8.98 -8.90
N GLY A 74 19.88 8.15 -9.01
CA GLY A 74 19.96 6.86 -9.70
C GLY A 74 20.53 5.73 -8.84
N SER A 75 20.48 5.84 -7.51
CA SER A 75 20.76 4.73 -6.60
C SER A 75 19.82 3.56 -6.90
N ALA A 76 20.34 2.53 -7.59
CA ALA A 76 19.53 1.44 -8.13
C ALA A 76 18.95 0.46 -7.08
N GLY A 77 19.21 0.68 -5.79
CA GLY A 77 18.65 -0.08 -4.68
C GLY A 77 17.69 0.75 -3.84
N ARG A 78 16.63 0.11 -3.33
CA ARG A 78 15.71 0.64 -2.29
C ARG A 78 16.38 0.81 -0.91
N VAL A 79 17.71 0.92 -0.87
CA VAL A 79 18.47 1.07 0.37
C VAL A 79 18.17 2.46 0.91
N ALA A 80 17.40 2.51 1.99
CA ALA A 80 17.20 3.74 2.73
C ALA A 80 18.57 4.30 3.16
N PRO A 81 18.90 5.57 2.87
CA PRO A 81 20.10 6.18 3.40
C PRO A 81 19.97 6.28 4.92
N GLN A 82 20.82 5.55 5.65
CA GLN A 82 21.07 5.83 7.06
C GLN A 82 22.03 7.02 7.15
N ILE A 83 21.63 8.08 7.85
CA ILE A 83 22.48 9.25 8.08
C ILE A 83 22.69 9.43 9.59
N ASP A 84 23.94 9.26 10.03
CA ASP A 84 24.35 9.61 11.39
C ASP A 84 24.87 11.06 11.39
N LEU A 85 24.27 11.90 12.22
CA LEU A 85 24.57 13.31 12.40
C LEU A 85 25.12 13.55 13.81
N SER A 86 26.12 14.42 13.92
CA SER A 86 26.63 14.96 15.19
C SER A 86 26.50 16.48 15.17
N PHE A 87 26.08 17.06 16.28
CA PHE A 87 25.86 18.50 16.43
C PHE A 87 26.92 19.13 17.34
N ASP A 88 27.13 20.44 17.20
CA ASP A 88 28.11 21.19 18.00
C ASP A 88 27.80 21.20 19.51
N ASP A 89 26.54 20.93 19.88
CA ASP A 89 26.09 20.76 21.28
C ASP A 89 26.40 19.35 21.85
N GLY A 90 27.14 18.52 21.11
CA GLY A 90 27.52 17.16 21.49
C GLY A 90 26.41 16.12 21.31
N GLN A 91 25.22 16.51 20.86
CA GLN A 91 24.15 15.55 20.57
C GLN A 91 24.42 14.80 19.27
N GLN A 92 23.84 13.61 19.17
CA GLN A 92 23.83 12.78 17.97
C GLN A 92 22.39 12.50 17.54
N ALA A 93 22.16 12.45 16.24
CA ALA A 93 20.90 11.97 15.67
C ALA A 93 21.19 10.93 14.59
N ARG A 94 20.36 9.90 14.52
CA ARG A 94 20.38 8.90 13.47
C ARG A 94 19.08 8.98 12.69
N LEU A 95 19.18 9.18 11.38
CA LEU A 95 18.06 9.21 10.46
C LEU A 95 17.96 7.82 9.80
N LEU A 96 16.78 7.21 9.91
CA LEU A 96 16.43 5.93 9.30
C LEU A 96 15.12 6.11 8.54
N LEU A 97 15.09 5.74 7.26
CA LEU A 97 13.81 5.51 6.57
C LEU A 97 13.51 4.01 6.64
N LEU A 98 12.32 3.68 7.15
CA LEU A 98 11.92 2.31 7.42
C LEU A 98 10.87 1.88 6.40
N GLN A 99 11.01 0.66 5.88
CA GLN A 99 10.05 0.04 4.97
C GLN A 99 8.87 -0.55 5.74
N SER A 100 9.15 -1.11 6.92
CA SER A 100 8.18 -1.54 7.91
C SER A 100 8.76 -1.29 9.30
N LEU A 101 7.91 -0.96 10.26
CA LEU A 101 8.29 -1.05 11.66
C LEU A 101 8.15 -2.51 12.08
N SER A 102 9.09 -3.00 12.89
CA SER A 102 9.04 -4.39 13.34
C SER A 102 8.35 -4.49 14.69
N ALA A 103 7.79 -5.66 14.99
CA ALA A 103 7.24 -5.99 16.30
C ALA A 103 8.23 -5.62 17.42
N ALA A 104 7.71 -5.30 18.62
CA ALA A 104 8.51 -4.87 19.76
C ALA A 104 9.67 -5.85 20.06
N GLY A 105 10.91 -5.42 19.75
CA GLY A 105 12.14 -6.20 19.98
C GLY A 105 12.78 -6.83 18.74
N ALA A 106 12.17 -6.70 17.56
CA ALA A 106 12.77 -7.13 16.29
C ALA A 106 13.46 -5.96 15.55
N GLU A 107 14.49 -6.28 14.74
CA GLU A 107 15.30 -5.27 14.05
C GLU A 107 14.49 -4.50 12.99
N PRO A 108 14.44 -3.15 13.05
CA PRO A 108 13.66 -2.34 12.12
C PRO A 108 14.23 -2.42 10.70
N ARG A 109 13.37 -2.70 9.72
CA ARG A 109 13.79 -2.88 8.32
C ARG A 109 13.91 -1.53 7.62
N ALA A 110 15.14 -1.02 7.51
CA ALA A 110 15.43 0.16 6.72
C ALA A 110 15.17 -0.08 5.22
N GLY A 111 14.41 0.81 4.57
CA GLY A 111 14.10 0.69 3.15
C GLY A 111 13.06 1.70 2.66
N LEU A 112 12.61 1.52 1.41
CA LEU A 112 11.62 2.34 0.73
C LEU A 112 10.57 1.44 0.06
N VAL A 113 9.29 1.79 0.15
CA VAL A 113 8.20 1.14 -0.58
C VAL A 113 7.95 1.88 -1.90
N ASN A 114 7.59 1.16 -2.97
CA ASN A 114 7.23 1.76 -4.24
C ASN A 114 5.71 1.77 -4.42
N GLU A 115 5.05 2.93 -4.27
CA GLU A 115 3.60 3.06 -4.52
C GLU A 115 3.17 2.54 -5.91
N SER A 116 4.04 2.63 -6.92
CA SER A 116 3.74 2.15 -8.28
C SER A 116 3.73 0.61 -8.43
N SER A 117 4.02 -0.17 -7.37
CA SER A 117 3.79 -1.62 -7.36
C SER A 117 2.34 -1.98 -7.03
N ARG A 118 1.65 -1.10 -6.31
CA ARG A 118 0.27 -1.24 -5.84
C ARG A 118 -0.74 -0.97 -6.96
N LEU A 119 -2.00 -1.34 -6.75
CA LEU A 119 -3.09 -1.00 -7.66
C LEU A 119 -3.52 0.46 -7.42
N ASN A 120 -3.21 1.36 -8.36
CA ASN A 120 -3.68 2.75 -8.27
C ASN A 120 -5.15 2.85 -8.71
N LEU A 121 -6.05 3.10 -7.76
CA LEU A 121 -7.50 3.24 -8.01
C LEU A 121 -7.82 4.33 -9.04
N ARG A 122 -7.04 5.43 -9.08
CA ARG A 122 -7.23 6.53 -10.05
C ARG A 122 -6.95 6.14 -11.50
N THR A 123 -6.34 4.97 -11.74
CA THR A 123 -6.02 4.47 -13.09
C THR A 123 -7.04 3.46 -13.63
N LEU A 124 -8.05 3.11 -12.83
CA LEU A 124 -9.12 2.22 -13.22
C LEU A 124 -10.06 2.96 -14.21
N PRO A 125 -10.27 2.46 -15.44
CA PRO A 125 -11.26 3.04 -16.34
C PRO A 125 -12.69 2.85 -15.80
N LEU A 126 -13.41 3.95 -15.64
CA LEU A 126 -14.76 3.97 -15.08
C LEU A 126 -15.87 3.89 -16.15
N GLN A 127 -15.52 4.15 -17.42
CA GLN A 127 -16.49 4.08 -18.53
C GLN A 127 -17.08 2.67 -18.65
N LEU A 128 -18.41 2.58 -18.85
CA LEU A 128 -19.15 1.32 -18.96
C LEU A 128 -18.48 0.28 -19.89
N SER A 129 -17.98 0.70 -21.06
CA SER A 129 -17.31 -0.19 -22.03
C SER A 129 -16.02 -0.84 -21.52
N ARG A 130 -15.43 -0.31 -20.44
CA ARG A 130 -14.19 -0.80 -19.81
C ARG A 130 -14.35 -1.14 -18.33
N ARG A 131 -15.54 -0.99 -17.75
CA ARG A 131 -15.83 -1.24 -16.34
C ARG A 131 -15.44 -2.66 -15.91
N GLN A 132 -15.71 -3.66 -16.75
CA GLN A 132 -15.32 -5.05 -16.49
C GLN A 132 -13.79 -5.25 -16.35
N GLN A 133 -12.96 -4.45 -17.05
CA GLN A 133 -11.50 -4.48 -16.86
C GLN A 133 -11.12 -3.98 -15.46
N SER A 134 -11.81 -2.96 -14.94
CA SER A 134 -11.58 -2.43 -13.59
C SER A 134 -12.07 -3.40 -12.52
N ARG A 135 -13.25 -3.99 -12.73
CA ARG A 135 -13.83 -5.04 -11.87
C ARG A 135 -12.88 -6.22 -11.72
N ASN A 136 -12.39 -6.77 -12.84
CA ASN A 136 -11.45 -7.90 -12.83
C ASN A 136 -10.14 -7.59 -12.10
N ARG A 137 -9.67 -6.34 -12.11
CA ARG A 137 -8.47 -5.93 -11.36
C ARG A 137 -8.70 -5.81 -9.87
N LEU A 138 -9.86 -5.29 -9.46
CA LEU A 138 -10.23 -5.27 -8.05
C LEU A 138 -10.38 -6.71 -7.54
N LEU A 139 -10.99 -7.60 -8.33
CA LEU A 139 -11.13 -9.04 -8.01
C LEU A 139 -9.81 -9.81 -7.94
N ALA A 140 -8.68 -9.25 -8.41
CA ALA A 140 -7.36 -9.83 -8.19
C ALA A 140 -6.82 -9.58 -6.77
N LEU A 141 -7.48 -8.73 -5.97
CA LEU A 141 -7.10 -8.43 -4.59
C LEU A 141 -7.71 -9.45 -3.60
N PRO A 142 -6.98 -9.82 -2.53
CA PRO A 142 -7.49 -10.74 -1.52
C PRO A 142 -8.79 -10.25 -0.88
N GLY A 143 -9.75 -11.15 -0.70
CA GLY A 143 -11.04 -10.83 -0.05
C GLY A 143 -11.96 -9.91 -0.84
N MET A 144 -11.57 -9.43 -2.02
CA MET A 144 -12.46 -8.65 -2.88
C MET A 144 -13.56 -9.54 -3.46
N THR A 145 -14.82 -9.11 -3.34
CA THR A 145 -15.98 -9.81 -3.88
C THR A 145 -16.60 -9.00 -5.03
N PRO A 146 -17.35 -9.61 -5.97
CA PRO A 146 -17.99 -8.86 -7.06
C PRO A 146 -18.89 -7.71 -6.59
N PRO A 147 -19.72 -7.84 -5.53
CA PRO A 147 -20.47 -6.71 -4.98
C PRO A 147 -19.60 -5.58 -4.42
N LEU A 148 -18.47 -5.92 -3.77
CA LEU A 148 -17.55 -4.91 -3.24
C LEU A 148 -16.79 -4.21 -4.37
N ALA A 149 -16.31 -4.96 -5.37
CA ALA A 149 -15.64 -4.40 -6.55
C ALA A 149 -16.56 -3.42 -7.29
N ASP A 150 -17.83 -3.79 -7.49
CA ASP A 150 -18.82 -2.93 -8.13
C ASP A 150 -19.12 -1.69 -7.28
N ALA A 151 -19.32 -1.83 -5.97
CA ALA A 151 -19.54 -0.71 -5.07
C ALA A 151 -18.34 0.26 -4.98
N VAL A 152 -17.10 -0.22 -5.13
CA VAL A 152 -15.89 0.61 -5.21
C VAL A 152 -15.86 1.41 -6.53
N LEU A 153 -16.38 0.86 -7.63
CA LEU A 153 -16.44 1.56 -8.92
C LEU A 153 -17.58 2.59 -8.94
N ASP A 154 -18.78 2.21 -8.49
CA ASP A 154 -19.95 3.11 -8.34
C ASP A 154 -19.57 4.32 -7.46
N TRP A 155 -18.84 4.12 -6.36
CA TRP A 155 -18.36 5.23 -5.52
C TRP A 155 -17.51 6.27 -6.26
N MET A 156 -16.81 5.87 -7.34
CA MET A 156 -15.83 6.69 -8.06
C MET A 156 -16.32 7.28 -9.39
N ASP A 157 -17.34 6.73 -10.03
CA ASP A 157 -17.81 7.23 -11.33
C ASP A 157 -18.78 8.41 -11.20
N GLU A 158 -19.07 9.09 -12.31
CA GLU A 158 -19.78 10.38 -12.29
C GLU A 158 -21.31 10.22 -12.39
N ASP A 159 -21.80 9.02 -12.74
CA ASP A 159 -23.23 8.78 -12.93
C ASP A 159 -23.90 8.38 -11.59
N ASN A 160 -25.14 7.90 -11.61
CA ASN A 160 -25.90 7.50 -10.42
C ASN A 160 -26.69 6.20 -10.69
N ASP A 161 -26.30 5.45 -11.74
CA ASP A 161 -26.96 4.23 -12.17
C ASP A 161 -26.20 3.01 -11.59
N PRO A 162 -26.70 2.38 -10.51
CA PRO A 162 -25.94 1.36 -9.79
C PRO A 162 -25.63 0.15 -10.66
N SER A 163 -24.40 -0.35 -10.54
CA SER A 163 -23.97 -1.60 -11.18
C SER A 163 -24.78 -2.81 -10.68
N GLU A 164 -24.69 -3.92 -11.40
CA GLU A 164 -25.41 -5.18 -11.12
C GLU A 164 -25.44 -5.58 -9.64
N PHE A 165 -24.31 -5.45 -8.93
CA PHE A 165 -24.21 -5.69 -7.49
C PHE A 165 -23.75 -4.46 -6.68
N GLY A 166 -23.68 -3.30 -7.34
CA GLY A 166 -23.11 -2.06 -6.80
C GLY A 166 -24.03 -1.33 -5.82
N ALA A 167 -23.74 -0.05 -5.60
CA ALA A 167 -24.50 0.81 -4.71
C ALA A 167 -24.24 2.28 -5.00
N GLU A 168 -25.34 3.01 -5.19
CA GLU A 168 -25.33 4.43 -5.55
C GLU A 168 -25.96 5.32 -4.48
N ALA A 169 -26.09 6.63 -4.77
CA ALA A 169 -26.70 7.63 -3.88
C ALA A 169 -28.01 7.15 -3.20
N ALA A 170 -28.89 6.46 -3.92
CA ALA A 170 -30.12 5.90 -3.35
C ALA A 170 -29.87 4.88 -2.22
N TRP A 171 -28.82 4.05 -2.34
CA TRP A 171 -28.44 3.09 -1.29
C TRP A 171 -27.76 3.81 -0.12
N TYR A 172 -26.79 4.69 -0.40
CA TYR A 172 -26.01 5.38 0.64
C TYR A 172 -26.83 6.38 1.47
N LEU A 173 -27.84 7.03 0.88
CA LEU A 173 -28.79 7.90 1.59
C LEU A 173 -29.76 7.13 2.50
N SER A 174 -29.94 5.83 2.27
CA SER A 174 -30.76 4.96 3.15
C SER A 174 -29.99 4.41 4.36
N GLN A 175 -28.65 4.59 4.40
CA GLN A 175 -27.83 4.15 5.52
C GLN A 175 -27.93 5.10 6.72
N THR A 176 -27.47 4.64 7.89
CA THR A 176 -27.34 5.46 9.09
C THR A 176 -25.87 5.51 9.52
N PRO A 177 -25.21 6.68 9.54
CA PRO A 177 -25.70 7.98 9.05
C PRO A 177 -25.84 7.99 7.51
N PRO A 178 -26.78 8.79 6.96
CA PRO A 178 -26.95 8.93 5.53
C PRO A 178 -25.78 9.70 4.94
N ARG A 179 -25.37 9.32 3.72
CA ARG A 179 -24.23 9.89 3.02
C ARG A 179 -24.40 9.73 1.51
N LEU A 180 -23.58 10.43 0.75
CA LEU A 180 -23.51 10.31 -0.70
C LEU A 180 -22.22 9.56 -1.08
N PRO A 181 -22.22 8.82 -2.20
CA PRO A 181 -20.96 8.45 -2.87
C PRO A 181 -20.20 9.72 -3.25
N ARG A 182 -18.90 9.59 -3.50
CA ARG A 182 -18.08 10.75 -3.89
C ARG A 182 -18.38 11.21 -5.31
N ASN A 183 -18.79 10.28 -6.17
CA ASN A 183 -18.91 10.42 -7.61
C ASN A 183 -17.62 10.98 -8.22
N GLY A 184 -16.51 10.37 -7.82
CA GLY A 184 -15.17 10.79 -8.16
C GLY A 184 -14.11 10.06 -7.33
N PHE A 185 -12.84 10.19 -7.74
CA PHE A 185 -11.73 9.49 -7.09
C PHE A 185 -11.57 9.82 -5.60
N PHE A 186 -11.41 8.76 -4.79
CA PHE A 186 -11.06 8.81 -3.36
C PHE A 186 -9.97 9.85 -3.07
N GLN A 187 -10.13 10.61 -1.98
CA GLN A 187 -9.09 11.55 -1.52
C GLN A 187 -8.08 10.88 -0.59
N ASP A 188 -8.54 9.88 0.16
CA ASP A 188 -7.75 9.07 1.10
C ASP A 188 -8.23 7.60 1.01
N LEU A 189 -7.36 6.62 1.33
CA LEU A 189 -7.76 5.21 1.29
C LEU A 189 -8.72 4.83 2.43
N HIS A 190 -8.69 5.50 3.58
CA HIS A 190 -9.63 5.30 4.68
C HIS A 190 -11.09 5.53 4.25
N GLU A 191 -11.31 6.35 3.23
CA GLU A 191 -12.63 6.59 2.65
C GLU A 191 -13.27 5.31 2.08
N LEU A 192 -12.48 4.29 1.74
CA LEU A 192 -12.99 2.97 1.34
C LEU A 192 -13.92 2.34 2.38
N LEU A 193 -13.75 2.64 3.69
CA LEU A 193 -14.67 2.17 4.75
C LEU A 193 -16.11 2.69 4.60
N GLN A 194 -16.33 3.71 3.77
CA GLN A 194 -17.68 4.16 3.42
C GLN A 194 -18.30 3.29 2.31
N VAL A 195 -17.49 2.64 1.47
CA VAL A 195 -18.00 1.80 0.39
C VAL A 195 -18.78 0.61 0.95
N ARG A 196 -19.93 0.29 0.31
CA ARG A 196 -20.77 -0.85 0.69
C ARG A 196 -19.95 -2.15 0.69
N GLY A 197 -19.90 -2.82 1.84
CA GLY A 197 -19.25 -4.12 2.00
C GLY A 197 -17.76 -4.06 2.32
N MET A 198 -17.14 -2.88 2.37
CA MET A 198 -15.80 -2.74 2.93
C MET A 198 -15.87 -2.85 4.46
N SER A 199 -14.85 -3.44 5.07
CA SER A 199 -14.71 -3.52 6.53
C SER A 199 -13.29 -3.14 6.98
N PRO A 200 -13.08 -2.73 8.24
CA PRO A 200 -11.75 -2.45 8.78
C PRO A 200 -10.81 -3.66 8.68
N GLU A 201 -11.32 -4.87 8.89
CA GLU A 201 -10.55 -6.12 8.80
C GLU A 201 -10.08 -6.38 7.37
N LEU A 202 -10.89 -6.07 6.35
CA LEU A 202 -10.49 -6.22 4.95
C LEU A 202 -9.54 -5.10 4.50
N LEU A 203 -9.79 -3.85 4.91
CA LEU A 203 -8.95 -2.71 4.53
C LEU A 203 -7.58 -2.76 5.20
N TYR A 204 -7.53 -3.00 6.51
CA TYR A 204 -6.31 -2.91 7.30
C TYR A 204 -5.67 -4.26 7.64
N GLY A 205 -6.45 -5.34 7.67
CA GLY A 205 -5.96 -6.65 8.11
C GLY A 205 -5.72 -6.63 9.62
N GLU A 206 -4.53 -7.01 10.04
CA GLU A 206 -4.11 -6.96 11.45
C GLU A 206 -3.78 -5.53 11.91
N ASP A 207 -3.23 -4.68 11.04
CA ASP A 207 -2.76 -3.28 11.29
C ASP A 207 -3.92 -2.27 11.46
N GLN A 208 -4.82 -2.49 12.43
CA GLN A 208 -6.09 -1.72 12.54
C GLN A 208 -5.90 -0.23 12.84
N ASN A 209 -4.73 0.15 13.37
CA ASN A 209 -4.37 1.53 13.61
C ASN A 209 -3.57 2.17 12.45
N ALA A 210 -3.25 1.40 11.41
CA ALA A 210 -2.49 1.77 10.21
C ALA A 210 -1.11 2.38 10.50
N ASN A 211 -0.44 1.93 11.55
CA ASN A 211 0.89 2.41 11.95
C ASN A 211 2.03 1.58 11.33
N GLY A 212 1.75 0.38 10.79
CA GLY A 212 2.74 -0.50 10.16
C GLY A 212 3.74 -1.16 11.13
N ILE A 213 3.40 -1.22 12.42
CA ILE A 213 4.00 -1.99 13.51
C ILE A 213 3.11 -3.23 13.72
N LEU A 214 3.68 -4.35 14.17
CA LEU A 214 2.88 -5.42 14.77
C LEU A 214 2.76 -5.14 16.27
N ASP A 215 1.64 -4.53 16.67
CA ASP A 215 1.39 -4.24 18.08
C ASP A 215 1.03 -5.52 18.88
N PRO A 216 1.24 -5.57 20.21
CA PRO A 216 1.00 -6.78 21.00
C PRO A 216 -0.43 -7.34 20.91
N GLU A 217 -1.42 -6.46 20.77
CA GLU A 217 -2.83 -6.77 20.56
C GLU A 217 -3.13 -7.34 19.16
N GLU A 218 -2.30 -7.05 18.16
CA GLU A 218 -2.42 -7.54 16.77
C GLU A 218 -1.68 -8.87 16.55
N ASN A 219 -1.14 -9.45 17.62
CA ASN A 219 -0.44 -10.74 17.65
C ASN A 219 -0.92 -11.57 18.86
N ASP A 220 -2.17 -11.39 19.29
CA ASP A 220 -2.82 -12.02 20.43
C ASP A 220 -3.97 -13.00 20.05
N GLY A 221 -4.13 -13.28 18.77
CA GLY A 221 -4.93 -14.32 18.11
C GLY A 221 -6.43 -14.13 18.17
N SER A 222 -6.97 -14.21 19.38
CA SER A 222 -8.41 -14.01 19.64
C SER A 222 -8.63 -13.57 21.09
N ALA A 223 -7.63 -12.98 21.73
CA ALA A 223 -7.77 -12.41 23.06
C ALA A 223 -8.30 -10.97 22.98
N SER A 224 -7.97 -10.25 21.90
CA SER A 224 -8.54 -8.98 21.49
C SER A 224 -9.16 -9.06 20.08
N LEU A 225 -9.48 -7.91 19.48
CA LEU A 225 -9.91 -7.76 18.09
C LEU A 225 -8.92 -6.80 17.40
N PRO A 226 -8.50 -7.05 16.14
CA PRO A 226 -8.98 -8.09 15.24
C PRO A 226 -8.50 -9.49 15.64
N ALA A 227 -9.07 -10.55 15.07
CA ALA A 227 -8.54 -11.89 15.28
C ALA A 227 -7.37 -12.16 14.32
N ASP A 228 -6.15 -12.25 14.87
CA ASP A 228 -4.93 -12.58 14.15
C ASP A 228 -4.55 -14.08 14.24
N ASN A 229 -3.42 -14.48 13.65
CA ASN A 229 -2.95 -15.86 13.64
C ASN A 229 -1.79 -16.18 14.60
N ARG A 230 -1.28 -15.18 15.35
CA ARG A 230 -0.11 -15.21 16.24
C ARG A 230 1.20 -15.69 15.61
N ASP A 231 1.41 -15.53 14.30
CA ASP A 231 2.64 -16.00 13.64
C ASP A 231 3.84 -15.03 13.76
N GLY A 232 3.62 -13.82 14.30
CA GLY A 232 4.64 -12.78 14.47
C GLY A 232 4.93 -11.97 13.20
N VAL A 233 4.08 -12.04 12.17
CA VAL A 233 4.21 -11.32 10.90
C VAL A 233 2.93 -10.54 10.60
N LEU A 234 3.02 -9.21 10.62
CA LEU A 234 1.88 -8.32 10.33
C LEU A 234 1.24 -8.58 8.96
N GLN A 235 0.00 -9.07 8.98
CA GLN A 235 -0.82 -9.32 7.80
C GLN A 235 -1.66 -8.09 7.47
N THR A 236 -1.02 -7.13 6.80
CA THR A 236 -1.69 -5.94 6.26
C THR A 236 -2.77 -6.31 5.23
N GLY A 237 -3.90 -5.59 5.28
CA GLY A 237 -5.03 -5.74 4.37
C GLY A 237 -4.86 -5.00 3.04
N LEU A 238 -5.98 -4.67 2.38
CA LEU A 238 -6.01 -3.97 1.09
C LEU A 238 -5.24 -2.64 1.08
N TYR A 239 -5.08 -1.98 2.21
CA TYR A 239 -4.32 -0.72 2.35
C TYR A 239 -2.86 -0.84 1.88
N ALA A 240 -2.22 -2.00 2.05
CA ALA A 240 -0.86 -2.24 1.56
C ALA A 240 -0.78 -2.54 0.05
N LEU A 241 -1.92 -2.83 -0.59
CA LEU A 241 -2.04 -3.26 -1.99
C LEU A 241 -2.67 -2.20 -2.91
N LEU A 242 -3.31 -1.19 -2.32
CA LEU A 242 -3.97 -0.09 -3.00
C LEU A 242 -3.14 1.19 -2.89
N THR A 243 -3.27 2.07 -3.88
CA THR A 243 -2.76 3.43 -3.78
C THR A 243 -3.66 4.43 -4.50
N LEU A 244 -3.50 5.71 -4.16
CA LEU A 244 -4.11 6.84 -4.87
C LEU A 244 -3.08 7.65 -5.65
N VAL A 245 -1.78 7.34 -5.49
CA VAL A 245 -0.67 8.06 -6.10
C VAL A 245 0.31 7.04 -6.65
N SER A 246 0.52 7.04 -7.96
CA SER A 246 1.57 6.26 -8.61
C SER A 246 2.18 7.11 -9.72
N ALA A 247 3.47 6.94 -9.92
CA ALA A 247 4.20 7.52 -11.05
C ALA A 247 4.97 6.39 -11.73
N GLU A 248 4.69 6.15 -13.01
CA GLU A 248 5.59 5.33 -13.82
C GLU A 248 6.91 6.09 -14.02
N SER A 249 8.03 5.39 -13.86
CA SER A 249 9.34 5.96 -14.19
C SER A 249 9.42 6.14 -15.71
N SER A 250 9.54 7.39 -16.15
CA SER A 250 9.76 7.72 -17.57
C SER A 250 11.14 7.23 -18.05
N GLY A 251 11.20 5.96 -18.45
CA GLY A 251 12.26 5.43 -19.33
C GLY A 251 13.57 5.00 -18.68
N VAL A 252 13.66 4.82 -17.35
CA VAL A 252 14.85 4.23 -16.73
C VAL A 252 14.77 2.70 -16.79
N ASN A 253 15.27 2.12 -17.88
CA ASN A 253 15.62 0.69 -17.92
C ASN A 253 16.65 0.40 -16.81
N ARG A 254 16.22 -0.19 -15.69
CA ARG A 254 17.15 -0.72 -14.69
C ARG A 254 17.90 -1.89 -15.32
N ALA A 255 19.23 -1.85 -15.27
CA ALA A 255 20.05 -2.93 -15.79
C ALA A 255 19.74 -4.23 -15.03
N GLY A 256 19.06 -5.17 -15.70
CA GLY A 256 18.66 -6.47 -15.14
C GLY A 256 17.20 -6.61 -14.72
N SER A 257 16.36 -5.57 -14.80
CA SER A 257 14.92 -5.75 -14.55
C SER A 257 14.22 -6.39 -15.76
N ILE A 258 13.14 -7.13 -15.49
CA ILE A 258 12.37 -7.87 -16.49
C ILE A 258 11.17 -7.03 -16.88
N GLN A 259 11.19 -6.44 -18.08
CA GLN A 259 10.03 -5.71 -18.58
C GLN A 259 8.86 -6.68 -18.89
N LEU A 260 7.86 -6.78 -18.01
CA LEU A 260 6.67 -7.63 -18.20
C LEU A 260 5.96 -7.37 -19.54
N ASN A 261 6.04 -6.14 -20.03
CA ASN A 261 5.41 -5.70 -21.27
C ASN A 261 6.35 -5.70 -22.50
N ASP A 262 7.48 -6.43 -22.45
CA ASP A 262 8.39 -6.57 -23.60
C ASP A 262 7.67 -7.16 -24.84
N SER A 263 8.09 -6.69 -26.01
CA SER A 263 7.71 -7.22 -27.32
C SER A 263 8.41 -8.54 -27.65
N ASP A 264 9.61 -8.79 -27.11
CA ASP A 264 10.29 -10.08 -27.24
C ASP A 264 9.75 -11.09 -26.22
N LEU A 265 8.73 -11.85 -26.63
CA LEU A 265 8.13 -12.90 -25.81
C LEU A 265 9.08 -14.07 -25.53
N VAL A 266 10.09 -14.30 -26.39
CA VAL A 266 11.06 -15.40 -26.22
C VAL A 266 12.05 -15.02 -25.12
N GLY A 267 12.66 -13.84 -25.22
CA GLY A 267 13.53 -13.30 -24.18
C GLY A 267 12.79 -13.05 -22.85
N LEU A 268 11.51 -12.65 -22.90
CA LEU A 268 10.67 -12.54 -21.71
C LEU A 268 10.49 -13.90 -21.02
N PHE A 269 10.17 -14.96 -21.79
CA PHE A 269 10.05 -16.32 -21.26
C PHE A 269 11.36 -16.76 -20.58
N ASP A 270 12.49 -16.64 -21.27
CA ASP A 270 13.78 -17.12 -20.78
C ASP A 270 14.23 -16.36 -19.52
N ARG A 271 13.98 -15.05 -19.45
CA ARG A 271 14.27 -14.24 -18.25
C ARG A 271 13.40 -14.60 -17.05
N ILE A 272 12.09 -14.80 -17.24
CA ILE A 272 11.18 -15.21 -16.14
C ILE A 272 11.50 -16.64 -15.70
N GLN A 273 11.77 -17.55 -16.63
CA GLN A 273 12.10 -18.94 -16.31
C GLN A 273 13.33 -19.02 -15.40
N ASN A 274 14.37 -18.22 -15.68
CA ASN A 274 15.60 -18.19 -14.90
C ASN A 274 15.41 -17.68 -13.46
N ARG A 275 14.36 -16.91 -13.16
CA ARG A 275 14.12 -16.35 -11.82
C ARG A 275 12.99 -17.05 -11.06
N PHE A 276 11.88 -17.35 -11.72
CA PHE A 276 10.64 -17.85 -11.10
C PHE A 276 10.21 -19.23 -11.62
N GLY A 277 11.01 -19.87 -12.48
CA GLY A 277 10.73 -21.20 -13.02
C GLY A 277 9.80 -21.21 -14.23
N SER A 278 9.65 -22.39 -14.82
CA SER A 278 8.95 -22.58 -16.10
C SER A 278 7.44 -22.34 -16.03
N GLU A 279 6.80 -22.60 -14.89
CA GLU A 279 5.35 -22.39 -14.73
C GLU A 279 4.99 -20.90 -14.72
N ALA A 280 5.78 -20.07 -14.03
CA ALA A 280 5.68 -18.62 -14.06
C ALA A 280 5.92 -18.05 -15.46
N ALA A 281 6.97 -18.51 -16.15
CA ALA A 281 7.25 -18.08 -17.52
C ALA A 281 6.10 -18.44 -18.48
N LEU A 282 5.55 -19.66 -18.34
CA LEU A 282 4.42 -20.12 -19.13
C LEU A 282 3.15 -19.30 -18.86
N PHE A 283 2.80 -19.05 -17.59
CA PHE A 283 1.64 -18.24 -17.21
C PHE A 283 1.75 -16.81 -17.72
N VAL A 284 2.88 -16.12 -17.47
CA VAL A 284 3.04 -14.70 -17.85
C VAL A 284 3.03 -14.53 -19.37
N VAL A 285 3.73 -15.38 -20.12
CA VAL A 285 3.79 -15.26 -21.59
C VAL A 285 2.50 -15.71 -22.26
N ALA A 286 1.82 -16.75 -21.74
CA ALA A 286 0.46 -17.09 -22.17
C ALA A 286 -0.51 -15.93 -21.89
N GLY A 287 -0.42 -15.31 -20.71
CA GLY A 287 -1.20 -14.15 -20.32
C GLY A 287 -1.00 -12.96 -21.27
N ARG A 288 0.25 -12.68 -21.66
CA ARG A 288 0.59 -11.67 -22.69
C ARG A 288 -0.06 -11.93 -24.04
N MET A 289 -0.13 -13.19 -24.47
CA MET A 289 -0.70 -13.57 -25.76
C MET A 289 -2.23 -13.56 -25.76
N ASN A 290 -2.85 -14.18 -24.74
CA ASN A 290 -4.27 -14.56 -24.76
C ASN A 290 -5.16 -13.77 -23.78
N GLY A 291 -4.54 -12.96 -22.92
CA GLY A 291 -5.21 -12.27 -21.81
C GLY A 291 -5.37 -13.15 -20.57
N ILE A 292 -5.30 -12.53 -19.40
CA ILE A 292 -5.57 -13.16 -18.11
C ILE A 292 -7.03 -12.87 -17.72
N ASN A 293 -7.64 -13.81 -17.00
CA ASN A 293 -9.01 -13.81 -16.55
C ASN A 293 -9.04 -14.04 -15.03
N TRP A 294 -9.79 -13.23 -14.29
CA TRP A 294 -9.97 -13.35 -12.84
C TRP A 294 -11.48 -13.45 -12.65
N LEU A 295 -12.01 -14.66 -12.40
CA LEU A 295 -13.36 -15.01 -12.85
C LEU A 295 -14.19 -15.85 -11.87
N ASP A 296 -15.47 -15.49 -11.74
CA ASP A 296 -16.65 -16.35 -11.88
C ASP A 296 -17.81 -15.45 -12.35
N ASP A 297 -18.49 -15.61 -13.50
CA ASP A 297 -18.23 -16.32 -14.77
C ASP A 297 -18.77 -15.44 -15.94
N LEU A 298 -18.94 -16.00 -17.14
CA LEU A 298 -19.61 -15.46 -18.33
C LEU A 298 -18.85 -14.38 -19.14
N ARG A 299 -18.32 -14.82 -20.29
CA ARG A 299 -18.18 -13.97 -21.48
C ARG A 299 -19.45 -14.10 -22.33
N PRO A 300 -20.10 -12.97 -22.64
CA PRO A 300 -20.61 -12.71 -23.98
C PRO A 300 -19.98 -11.42 -24.53
N ASP A 301 -19.14 -11.62 -25.54
CA ASP A 301 -18.76 -10.70 -26.62
C ASP A 301 -19.22 -9.21 -26.60
N GLU A 302 -18.29 -8.35 -26.18
CA GLU A 302 -17.67 -7.33 -27.06
C GLU A 302 -18.56 -6.24 -27.71
N GLY A 303 -18.66 -5.08 -27.04
CA GLY A 303 -19.29 -3.87 -27.59
C GLY A 303 -18.48 -3.08 -28.64
N GLU A 304 -17.17 -3.26 -28.77
CA GLU A 304 -16.32 -2.50 -29.73
C GLU A 304 -15.53 -3.38 -30.73
N ASP A 305 -15.24 -4.64 -30.40
CA ASP A 305 -14.41 -5.54 -31.23
C ASP A 305 -15.15 -6.08 -32.47
N MET A 306 -16.47 -5.94 -32.55
CA MET A 306 -17.28 -6.49 -33.63
C MET A 306 -17.02 -5.85 -34.99
N GLU A 307 -16.74 -4.55 -35.05
CA GLU A 307 -16.46 -3.85 -36.33
C GLU A 307 -15.05 -4.19 -36.85
N THR A 308 -14.05 -4.23 -35.95
CA THR A 308 -12.69 -4.70 -36.23
C THR A 308 -12.69 -6.16 -36.68
N ARG A 309 -13.36 -7.06 -35.97
CA ARG A 309 -13.48 -8.48 -36.35
C ARG A 309 -14.39 -8.70 -37.54
N ARG A 310 -15.24 -7.75 -37.92
CA ARG A 310 -16.00 -7.78 -39.18
C ARG A 310 -15.10 -7.41 -40.34
N LEU A 311 -14.26 -6.38 -40.19
CA LEU A 311 -13.22 -6.02 -41.17
C LEU A 311 -12.22 -7.16 -41.36
N GLU A 312 -11.67 -7.73 -40.28
CA GLU A 312 -10.74 -8.87 -40.35
C GLU A 312 -11.41 -10.12 -40.96
N ARG A 313 -12.69 -10.40 -40.65
CA ARG A 313 -13.43 -11.52 -41.29
C ARG A 313 -13.70 -11.26 -42.77
N LEU A 314 -13.94 -10.02 -43.18
CA LEU A 314 -14.09 -9.65 -44.59
C LEU A 314 -12.75 -9.79 -45.33
N GLU A 315 -11.66 -9.28 -44.76
CA GLU A 315 -10.31 -9.41 -45.32
C GLU A 315 -9.85 -10.88 -45.40
N GLN A 316 -10.12 -11.70 -44.38
CA GLN A 316 -9.87 -13.14 -44.41
C GLN A 316 -10.78 -13.88 -45.39
N ALA A 317 -12.04 -13.45 -45.57
CA ALA A 317 -12.94 -14.03 -46.56
C ALA A 317 -12.49 -13.67 -48.00
N GLU A 318 -12.06 -12.43 -48.22
CA GLU A 318 -11.50 -11.95 -49.49
C GLU A 318 -10.19 -12.67 -49.83
N ALA A 319 -9.28 -12.81 -48.86
CA ALA A 319 -8.06 -13.60 -49.02
C ALA A 319 -8.34 -15.09 -49.33
N ARG A 320 -9.35 -15.69 -48.68
CA ARG A 320 -9.80 -17.07 -49.00
C ARG A 320 -10.42 -17.17 -50.39
N LEU A 321 -11.23 -16.18 -50.79
CA LEU A 321 -11.84 -16.12 -52.12
C LEU A 321 -10.77 -15.98 -53.21
N ASN A 322 -9.79 -15.09 -53.02
CA ASN A 322 -8.68 -14.87 -53.94
C ASN A 322 -7.76 -16.11 -54.04
N ALA A 323 -7.53 -16.83 -52.93
CA ALA A 323 -6.83 -18.11 -52.93
C ALA A 323 -7.62 -19.21 -53.65
N GLN A 324 -8.95 -19.28 -53.48
CA GLN A 324 -9.81 -20.26 -54.12
C GLN A 324 -10.05 -19.98 -55.62
N LEU A 325 -9.98 -18.71 -56.03
CA LEU A 325 -9.97 -18.26 -57.42
C LEU A 325 -8.58 -18.38 -58.10
N GLY A 326 -7.55 -18.81 -57.35
CA GLY A 326 -6.21 -19.06 -57.89
C GLY A 326 -5.47 -17.81 -58.38
N LEU A 327 -5.82 -16.63 -57.84
CA LEU A 327 -5.41 -15.35 -58.42
C LEU A 327 -4.11 -14.77 -57.86
N ASP A 328 -3.52 -15.35 -56.81
CA ASP A 328 -2.28 -14.80 -56.23
C ASP A 328 -1.06 -15.72 -56.23
N LYS A 329 0.09 -15.11 -56.56
CA LYS A 329 1.36 -15.81 -56.82
C LYS A 329 2.16 -15.98 -55.54
N THR A 330 2.51 -17.23 -55.25
CA THR A 330 3.70 -17.67 -54.48
C THR A 330 4.42 -16.60 -53.64
N VAL A 331 4.13 -16.53 -52.35
CA VAL A 331 5.09 -16.03 -51.35
C VAL A 331 5.43 -17.15 -50.38
N ARG A 332 6.67 -17.61 -50.44
CA ARG A 332 7.22 -18.69 -49.60
C ARG A 332 8.01 -18.05 -48.45
N GLY A 333 7.30 -17.61 -47.40
CA GLY A 333 7.90 -17.10 -46.17
C GLY A 333 8.05 -18.22 -45.14
N GLY A 334 9.28 -18.52 -44.73
CA GLY A 334 9.53 -19.48 -43.64
C GLY A 334 9.37 -18.80 -42.29
N ASP A 335 8.29 -19.08 -41.58
CA ASP A 335 8.06 -18.55 -40.25
C ASP A 335 8.70 -19.47 -39.20
N SER A 336 9.77 -18.99 -38.56
CA SER A 336 10.51 -19.75 -37.55
C SER A 336 9.76 -19.71 -36.22
N SER A 337 8.69 -20.50 -36.11
CA SER A 337 7.89 -20.62 -34.88
C SER A 337 8.75 -21.16 -33.74
N THR A 338 9.30 -20.26 -32.93
CA THR A 338 9.99 -20.63 -31.70
C THR A 338 8.97 -21.12 -30.69
N SER A 339 9.31 -22.19 -29.98
CA SER A 339 8.50 -22.70 -28.88
C SER A 339 9.29 -22.72 -27.58
N ARG A 340 8.57 -22.54 -26.47
CA ARG A 340 9.10 -22.58 -25.11
C ARG A 340 8.11 -23.32 -24.23
N ALA A 341 8.57 -24.34 -23.51
CA ALA A 341 7.73 -25.24 -22.70
C ALA A 341 6.44 -25.74 -23.42
N GLY A 342 6.49 -25.94 -24.74
CA GLY A 342 5.35 -26.36 -25.57
C GLY A 342 4.43 -25.23 -26.04
N LEU A 343 4.53 -24.01 -25.52
CA LEU A 343 3.84 -22.82 -26.03
C LEU A 343 4.50 -22.36 -27.34
N ARG A 344 3.71 -22.07 -28.38
CA ARG A 344 4.19 -21.52 -29.65
C ARG A 344 4.18 -20.00 -29.61
N LEU A 345 5.33 -19.37 -29.79
CA LEU A 345 5.51 -17.91 -29.64
C LEU A 345 5.46 -17.19 -31.00
N SER A 346 4.45 -17.50 -31.82
CA SER A 346 4.28 -16.98 -33.19
C SER A 346 3.36 -15.75 -33.28
N GLY A 347 3.31 -14.91 -32.23
CA GLY A 347 2.37 -13.78 -32.15
C GLY A 347 2.91 -12.60 -31.33
N ARG A 348 2.27 -11.44 -31.49
CA ARG A 348 2.52 -10.25 -30.63
C ARG A 348 1.71 -10.36 -29.34
N GLY A 349 2.25 -9.83 -28.24
CA GLY A 349 1.51 -9.72 -26.98
C GLY A 349 0.34 -8.74 -27.10
N VAL A 350 -0.89 -9.25 -26.94
CA VAL A 350 -2.15 -8.48 -27.00
C VAL A 350 -2.46 -7.84 -25.65
N PHE A 351 -2.23 -8.56 -24.56
CA PHE A 351 -2.51 -8.10 -23.20
C PHE A 351 -1.32 -7.33 -22.62
N ARG A 352 -1.60 -6.27 -21.83
CA ARG A 352 -0.59 -5.50 -21.09
C ARG A 352 -0.91 -5.48 -19.59
N PHE A 353 0.03 -5.97 -18.79
CA PHE A 353 0.04 -5.75 -17.35
C PHE A 353 0.14 -4.24 -17.07
N ARG A 354 -0.60 -3.72 -16.09
CA ARG A 354 -0.46 -2.33 -15.60
C ARG A 354 -0.10 -2.24 -14.12
N SER A 355 -0.21 -3.33 -13.38
CA SER A 355 0.30 -3.45 -12.00
C SER A 355 1.01 -4.79 -11.82
N LEU A 356 1.89 -4.90 -10.82
CA LEU A 356 2.44 -6.18 -10.39
C LEU A 356 1.36 -7.06 -9.72
N VAL A 357 0.30 -6.44 -9.21
CA VAL A 357 -0.88 -7.13 -8.65
C VAL A 357 -1.61 -7.97 -9.73
N ASP A 358 -1.57 -7.56 -11.01
CA ASP A 358 -2.15 -8.32 -12.12
C ASP A 358 -1.53 -9.74 -12.29
N LEU A 359 -0.40 -10.05 -11.62
CA LEU A 359 0.23 -11.38 -11.65
C LEU A 359 -0.45 -12.40 -10.73
N PHE A 360 -1.21 -11.97 -9.72
CA PHE A 360 -1.78 -12.87 -8.71
C PHE A 360 -3.17 -13.38 -9.09
N GLY A 361 -3.48 -14.61 -8.67
CA GLY A 361 -4.82 -15.22 -8.70
C GLY A 361 -5.46 -15.50 -10.07
N GLY A 362 -4.96 -14.91 -11.15
CA GLY A 362 -5.57 -15.02 -12.49
C GLY A 362 -5.39 -16.37 -13.16
N GLU A 363 -6.18 -16.60 -14.22
CA GLU A 363 -6.15 -17.77 -15.09
C GLU A 363 -5.96 -17.36 -16.55
N VAL A 364 -5.29 -18.18 -17.36
CA VAL A 364 -5.19 -18.01 -18.81
C VAL A 364 -5.40 -19.32 -19.54
N ARG A 365 -6.23 -19.31 -20.60
CA ARG A 365 -6.36 -20.45 -21.52
C ARG A 365 -5.28 -20.33 -22.61
N ALA A 366 -4.50 -21.38 -22.82
CA ALA A 366 -3.47 -21.40 -23.85
C ALA A 366 -3.22 -22.82 -24.39
N THR A 367 -2.91 -22.90 -25.69
CA THR A 367 -2.53 -24.15 -26.34
C THR A 367 -1.07 -24.48 -26.05
N VAL A 368 -0.82 -25.49 -25.23
CA VAL A 368 0.52 -25.93 -24.81
C VAL A 368 0.76 -27.34 -25.33
N ALA A 369 1.84 -27.52 -26.09
CA ALA A 369 2.19 -28.77 -26.78
C ALA A 369 1.10 -29.31 -27.75
N GLY A 370 0.15 -28.46 -28.15
CA GLY A 370 -0.97 -28.83 -29.04
C GLY A 370 -2.29 -29.12 -28.30
N GLU A 371 -2.31 -29.05 -26.97
CA GLU A 371 -3.51 -29.21 -26.15
C GLU A 371 -3.92 -27.87 -25.53
N ASP A 372 -5.21 -27.55 -25.55
CA ASP A 372 -5.73 -26.38 -24.83
C ASP A 372 -5.76 -26.65 -23.33
N ARG A 373 -5.03 -25.82 -22.57
CA ARG A 373 -4.90 -25.94 -21.12
C ARG A 373 -5.29 -24.64 -20.43
N LEU A 374 -5.91 -24.77 -19.26
CA LEU A 374 -6.15 -23.67 -18.33
C LEU A 374 -4.95 -23.58 -17.37
N LEU A 375 -4.19 -22.50 -17.48
CA LEU A 375 -3.05 -22.20 -16.62
C LEU A 375 -3.51 -21.25 -15.51
N ARG A 376 -3.36 -21.67 -14.26
CA ARG A 376 -3.54 -20.79 -13.09
C ARG A 376 -2.26 -20.02 -12.82
N SER A 377 -2.36 -18.84 -12.22
CA SER A 377 -1.19 -18.15 -11.69
C SER A 377 -0.48 -19.04 -10.67
N PRO A 378 0.86 -19.18 -10.72
CA PRO A 378 1.61 -19.85 -9.66
C PRO A 378 1.64 -19.03 -8.36
N TRP A 379 1.12 -17.79 -8.38
CA TRP A 379 1.01 -16.92 -7.22
C TRP A 379 -0.47 -16.73 -6.85
N PRO A 380 -1.00 -17.48 -5.87
CA PRO A 380 -2.35 -17.26 -5.37
C PRO A 380 -2.54 -15.84 -4.83
N ALA A 381 -3.76 -15.30 -4.95
CA ALA A 381 -4.15 -13.98 -4.46
C ALA A 381 -4.55 -14.00 -2.97
N ASP A 382 -3.79 -14.73 -2.14
CA ASP A 382 -3.94 -14.71 -0.68
C ASP A 382 -3.03 -13.64 -0.03
N PRO A 383 -3.42 -13.04 1.11
CA PRO A 383 -2.67 -11.92 1.70
C PRO A 383 -1.21 -12.27 2.02
N ALA A 384 -0.95 -13.47 2.55
CA ALA A 384 0.39 -13.90 2.93
C ALA A 384 1.31 -14.09 1.70
N THR A 385 0.79 -14.64 0.60
CA THR A 385 1.54 -14.76 -0.66
C THR A 385 1.80 -13.38 -1.27
N ILE A 386 0.82 -12.47 -1.34
CA ILE A 386 1.06 -11.15 -1.91
C ILE A 386 2.06 -10.35 -1.07
N SER A 387 1.87 -10.27 0.25
CA SER A 387 2.78 -9.54 1.16
C SER A 387 4.23 -10.05 1.10
N ARG A 388 4.42 -11.35 0.88
CA ARG A 388 5.74 -11.97 0.70
C ARG A 388 6.34 -11.74 -0.68
N MET A 389 5.54 -11.86 -1.75
CA MET A 389 6.05 -11.86 -3.13
C MET A 389 6.14 -10.47 -3.76
N LEU A 390 5.25 -9.53 -3.40
CA LEU A 390 5.24 -8.18 -3.97
C LEU A 390 6.58 -7.44 -3.78
N PRO A 391 7.27 -7.52 -2.62
CA PRO A 391 8.61 -6.93 -2.45
C PRO A 391 9.71 -7.59 -3.30
N GLU A 392 9.55 -8.87 -3.70
CA GLU A 392 10.47 -9.52 -4.64
C GLU A 392 10.17 -9.11 -6.08
N PHE A 393 8.89 -9.11 -6.48
CA PHE A 393 8.46 -8.63 -7.80
C PHE A 393 8.92 -7.20 -8.04
N GLU A 394 8.80 -6.36 -7.03
CA GLU A 394 9.30 -4.98 -7.00
C GLU A 394 10.80 -4.82 -7.28
N GLN A 395 11.61 -5.85 -7.05
CA GLN A 395 13.05 -5.86 -7.32
C GLN A 395 13.39 -6.44 -8.70
N VAL A 396 12.56 -7.34 -9.22
CA VAL A 396 12.82 -8.09 -10.45
C VAL A 396 12.18 -7.44 -11.68
N PHE A 397 10.99 -6.85 -11.55
CA PHE A 397 10.24 -6.21 -12.63
C PHE A 397 10.40 -4.68 -12.58
#